data_AF-A0A7J9RDS4-F1
#
_entry.id   AF-A0A7J9RDS4-F1
#
_cell.length_a   1.000
_cell.length_b   1.000
_cell.length_c   1.000
_cell.angle_alpha   90.00
_cell.angle_beta   90.00
_cell.angle_gamma   90.00
#
_symmetry.space_group_name_H-M   'P 1'
#
loop_
_entity.id
_entity.type
_entity.pdbx_description
1 polymer ?
#
loop_
_entity_poly.entity_id
_entity_poly.type
_entity_poly.pdbx_seq_one_letter_code
_entity_poly.pdbx_strand_id
1 'polypeptide(L)'
;MTGRGLDHLIEQNETDLGFLSAYGGGESPEELLSLIREVICEEMKIEVVDEGILFSLEKASLPLVASDISRRGFLNGELSDSKVEVTITDFGPEQRRFIERLVEFIQSE
;
A
#
# COMPACT_ATOMS: atom_id res chain seq x y z
N MET A 1 11.21 0.07 -49.22
CA MET A 1 12.40 -0.42 -48.48
C MET A 1 13.03 0.79 -47.82
N THR A 2 13.13 0.99 -46.51
CA THR A 2 12.86 0.19 -45.30
C THR A 2 13.03 1.26 -44.21
N GLY A 3 12.03 1.65 -43.41
CA GLY A 3 11.44 0.80 -42.38
C GLY A 3 12.41 0.40 -41.25
N ARG A 4 13.60 1.02 -41.16
CA ARG A 4 14.67 0.63 -40.22
C ARG A 4 15.35 1.84 -39.59
N GLY A 5 14.60 2.58 -38.79
CA GLY A 5 15.16 3.73 -38.07
C GLY A 5 14.44 4.05 -36.77
N LEU A 6 13.19 3.63 -36.63
CA LEU A 6 12.40 3.87 -35.41
C LEU A 6 12.52 2.72 -34.41
N ASP A 7 12.75 1.48 -34.85
CA ASP A 7 12.87 0.34 -33.93
C ASP A 7 14.11 0.44 -33.01
N HIS A 8 15.22 1.00 -33.50
CA HIS A 8 16.44 1.21 -32.70
C HIS A 8 16.37 2.41 -31.73
N LEU A 9 15.38 3.30 -31.89
CA LEU A 9 15.19 4.45 -30.99
C LEU A 9 14.25 4.11 -29.82
N ILE A 10 13.44 3.05 -29.96
CA ILE A 10 12.61 2.52 -28.89
C ILE A 10 13.46 1.69 -27.91
N GLU A 11 14.45 0.96 -28.43
CA GLU A 11 15.35 0.09 -27.64
C GLU A 11 16.34 0.88 -26.75
N GLN A 12 16.54 2.19 -27.01
CA GLN A 12 17.45 3.05 -26.22
C GLN A 12 16.78 3.75 -25.03
N ASN A 13 15.46 3.58 -24.83
CA ASN A 13 14.73 4.15 -23.70
C ASN A 13 14.31 3.09 -22.65
N GLU A 14 14.90 1.88 -22.67
CA GLU A 14 14.84 0.96 -21.52
C GLU A 14 15.74 1.43 -20.36
N THR A 15 15.70 2.73 -20.03
CA THR A 15 16.49 3.31 -18.95
C THR A 15 15.62 3.39 -17.70
N ASP A 16 15.90 2.50 -16.75
CA ASP A 16 15.54 2.53 -15.33
C ASP A 16 14.14 3.06 -14.97
N LEU A 17 13.13 2.17 -15.02
CA LEU A 17 11.86 2.39 -14.31
C LEU A 17 12.07 2.82 -12.85
N GLY A 18 13.16 2.36 -12.22
CA GLY A 18 13.51 2.72 -10.84
C GLY A 18 13.93 4.19 -10.63
N PHE A 19 14.27 4.94 -11.68
CA PHE A 19 14.62 6.36 -11.55
C PHE A 19 13.39 7.28 -11.69
N LEU A 20 12.35 6.84 -12.40
CA LEU A 20 11.10 7.59 -12.60
C LEU A 20 10.11 7.41 -11.45
N SER A 21 10.15 6.27 -10.73
CA SER A 21 9.41 6.10 -9.47
C SER A 21 9.82 7.14 -8.42
N ALA A 22 11.10 7.52 -8.39
CA ALA A 22 11.62 8.55 -7.50
C ALA A 22 11.10 9.99 -7.76
N TYR A 23 10.50 10.25 -8.94
CA TYR A 23 10.05 11.59 -9.35
C TYR A 23 8.52 11.74 -9.51
N GLY A 24 7.71 10.75 -9.14
CA GLY A 24 6.26 10.93 -9.00
C GLY A 24 5.38 9.96 -9.79
N GLY A 25 5.84 8.72 -10.01
CA GLY A 25 4.92 7.60 -10.21
C GLY A 25 4.73 6.94 -8.85
N GLY A 26 3.54 7.04 -8.27
CA GLY A 26 3.21 6.30 -7.04
C GLY A 26 3.52 4.81 -7.20
N GLU A 27 3.74 4.13 -6.09
CA GLU A 27 3.94 2.68 -6.05
C GLU A 27 2.86 2.01 -6.89
N SER A 28 3.25 1.11 -7.80
CA SER A 28 2.25 0.30 -8.49
C SER A 28 1.46 -0.50 -7.44
N PRO A 29 0.20 -0.89 -7.71
CA PRO A 29 -0.56 -1.73 -6.77
C PRO A 29 0.21 -2.99 -6.35
N GLU A 30 1.05 -3.56 -7.22
CA GLU A 30 1.89 -4.71 -6.93
C GLU A 30 3.08 -4.39 -6.01
N GLU A 31 3.71 -3.24 -6.18
CA GLU A 31 4.79 -2.75 -5.29
C GLU A 31 4.24 -2.45 -3.89
N LEU A 32 3.12 -1.72 -3.84
CA LEU A 32 2.41 -1.39 -2.61
C LEU A 32 1.99 -2.66 -1.85
N LEU A 33 1.44 -3.64 -2.59
CA LEU A 33 1.09 -4.95 -2.02
C LEU A 33 2.32 -5.65 -1.44
N SER A 34 3.45 -5.63 -2.14
CA SER A 34 4.69 -6.27 -1.70
C SER A 34 5.22 -5.66 -0.41
N LEU A 35 5.21 -4.33 -0.32
CA LEU A 35 5.64 -3.60 0.88
C LEU A 35 4.74 -3.84 2.09
N ILE A 36 3.42 -3.83 1.88
CA ILE A 36 2.45 -4.14 2.95
C ILE A 36 2.62 -5.59 3.43
N ARG A 37 2.85 -6.54 2.51
CA ARG A 37 3.06 -7.95 2.83
C ARG A 37 4.24 -8.21 3.76
N GLU A 38 5.28 -7.37 3.73
CA GLU A 38 6.45 -7.52 4.61
C GLU A 38 6.17 -7.19 6.08
N VAL A 39 5.10 -6.45 6.37
CA VAL A 39 4.81 -5.95 7.72
C VAL A 39 3.52 -6.47 8.34
N ILE A 40 2.62 -7.09 7.56
CA ILE A 40 1.36 -7.65 8.10
C ILE A 40 1.58 -9.01 8.79
N CYS A 41 0.59 -9.43 9.57
CA CYS A 41 0.50 -10.77 10.18
C CYS A 41 -0.69 -11.56 9.60
N GLU A 42 -0.81 -12.85 9.95
CA GLU A 42 -1.79 -13.78 9.37
C GLU A 42 -3.26 -13.36 9.61
N GLU A 43 -3.53 -12.62 10.68
CA GLU A 43 -4.86 -12.13 11.04
C GLU A 43 -5.33 -10.95 10.19
N MET A 44 -4.41 -10.27 9.49
CA MET A 44 -4.71 -9.11 8.66
C MET A 44 -5.07 -9.53 7.24
N LYS A 45 -6.22 -9.06 6.75
CA LYS A 45 -6.65 -9.32 5.37
C LYS A 45 -6.27 -8.15 4.48
N ILE A 46 -5.67 -8.46 3.34
CA ILE A 46 -5.34 -7.48 2.31
C ILE A 46 -5.84 -7.95 0.93
N GLU A 47 -6.41 -7.04 0.16
CA GLU A 47 -6.92 -7.28 -1.20
C GLU A 47 -6.53 -6.13 -2.12
N VAL A 48 -6.14 -6.44 -3.35
CA VAL A 48 -5.82 -5.42 -4.36
C VAL A 48 -7.14 -4.91 -4.96
N VAL A 49 -7.35 -3.60 -4.95
CA VAL A 49 -8.51 -2.91 -5.54
C VAL A 49 -8.04 -1.80 -6.48
N ASP A 50 -8.95 -1.23 -7.27
CA ASP A 50 -8.60 -0.22 -8.27
C ASP A 50 -7.95 1.04 -7.65
N GLU A 51 -8.33 1.40 -6.43
CA GLU A 51 -7.80 2.57 -5.72
C GLU A 51 -6.51 2.31 -4.92
N GLY A 52 -6.09 1.05 -4.73
CA GLY A 52 -4.95 0.70 -3.89
C GLY A 52 -5.09 -0.69 -3.25
N ILE A 53 -4.73 -0.81 -1.97
CA ILE A 53 -4.82 -2.07 -1.21
C ILE A 53 -5.86 -1.92 -0.12
N LEU A 54 -6.96 -2.67 -0.22
CA LEU A 54 -7.94 -2.78 0.84
C LEU A 54 -7.34 -3.57 2.00
N PHE A 55 -7.21 -2.93 3.16
CA PHE A 55 -6.79 -3.53 4.41
C PHE A 55 -8.00 -3.72 5.33
N SER A 56 -8.14 -4.89 5.93
CA SER A 56 -9.22 -5.21 6.85
C SER A 56 -8.72 -6.05 8.03
N LEU A 57 -9.12 -5.70 9.24
CA LEU A 57 -8.82 -6.43 10.46
C LEU A 57 -10.06 -6.44 11.36
N GLU A 58 -10.48 -7.63 11.78
CA GLU A 58 -11.58 -7.84 12.72
C GLU A 58 -11.00 -8.29 14.07
N LYS A 59 -11.04 -7.42 15.07
CA LYS A 59 -10.59 -7.70 16.43
C LYS A 59 -11.22 -6.73 17.41
N ALA A 60 -11.59 -7.18 18.61
CA ALA A 60 -12.18 -6.31 19.63
C ALA A 60 -11.13 -5.37 20.24
N SER A 61 -11.55 -4.17 20.64
CA SER A 61 -10.73 -3.21 21.40
C SER A 61 -9.46 -2.75 20.67
N LEU A 62 -9.58 -2.48 19.36
CA LEU A 62 -8.47 -2.00 18.54
C LEU A 62 -7.84 -0.73 19.14
N PRO A 63 -6.50 -0.62 19.18
CA PRO A 63 -5.80 0.54 19.72
C PRO A 63 -5.76 1.71 18.71
N LEU A 64 -6.88 1.97 18.04
CA LEU A 64 -7.01 2.95 16.96
C LEU A 64 -8.00 4.05 17.31
N VAL A 65 -7.77 5.23 16.75
CA VAL A 65 -8.71 6.34 16.77
C VAL A 65 -9.06 6.76 15.34
N ALA A 66 -10.17 7.48 15.15
CA ALA A 66 -10.61 7.91 13.82
C ALA A 66 -9.53 8.66 13.00
N SER A 67 -8.63 9.39 13.69
CA SER A 67 -7.53 10.09 13.03
C SER A 67 -6.42 9.18 12.48
N ASP A 68 -6.40 7.89 12.82
CA ASP A 68 -5.44 6.93 12.27
C ASP A 68 -5.81 6.56 10.82
N ILE A 69 -7.12 6.48 10.50
CA ILE A 69 -7.63 6.12 9.17
C ILE A 69 -7.96 7.32 8.26
N SER A 70 -7.89 8.55 8.80
CA SER A 70 -8.19 9.77 8.05
C SER A 70 -6.93 10.52 7.57
N ARG A 71 -5.76 9.88 7.64
CA ARG A 71 -4.48 10.48 7.23
C ARG A 71 -4.28 10.35 5.71
N ARG A 72 -3.37 11.14 5.15
CA ARG A 72 -2.93 10.99 3.75
C ARG A 72 -2.43 9.55 3.53
N GLY A 73 -2.82 8.94 2.41
CA GLY A 73 -2.47 7.56 2.05
C GLY A 73 -3.51 6.54 2.51
N PHE A 74 -4.60 6.99 3.13
CA PHE A 74 -5.77 6.19 3.46
C PHE A 74 -7.02 6.75 2.78
N LEU A 75 -7.83 5.87 2.19
CA LEU A 75 -9.13 6.17 1.61
C LEU A 75 -10.20 5.24 2.19
N ASN A 76 -11.45 5.66 2.14
CA ASN A 76 -12.63 4.86 2.53
C ASN A 76 -12.50 4.21 3.92
N GLY A 77 -11.85 4.91 4.87
CA GLY A 77 -11.61 4.40 6.21
C GLY A 77 -12.90 4.23 7.01
N GLU A 78 -13.11 3.04 7.54
CA GLU A 78 -14.16 2.70 8.48
C GLU A 78 -13.54 2.10 9.74
N LEU A 79 -13.85 2.68 10.91
CA LEU A 79 -13.40 2.19 12.21
C LEU A 79 -14.61 1.96 13.10
N SER A 80 -14.74 0.74 13.58
CA SER A 80 -15.74 0.27 14.52
C SER A 80 -15.07 -0.32 15.77
N ASP A 81 -15.84 -0.61 16.82
CA ASP A 81 -15.32 -1.17 18.08
C ASP A 81 -14.60 -2.53 17.91
N SER A 82 -14.92 -3.25 16.83
CA SER A 82 -14.39 -4.59 16.56
C SER A 82 -13.81 -4.78 15.15
N LYS A 83 -13.73 -3.73 14.33
CA LYS A 83 -13.31 -3.82 12.94
C LYS A 83 -12.64 -2.53 12.50
N VAL A 84 -11.55 -2.64 11.75
CA VAL A 84 -11.01 -1.54 10.94
C VAL A 84 -10.93 -1.98 9.49
N GLU A 85 -11.34 -1.11 8.59
CA GLU A 85 -11.24 -1.29 7.15
C GLU A 85 -10.77 0.01 6.51
N VAL A 86 -9.78 -0.05 5.63
CA VAL A 86 -9.24 1.14 4.99
C VAL A 86 -8.52 0.77 3.70
N THR A 87 -8.64 1.59 2.66
CA THR A 87 -7.86 1.42 1.43
C THR A 87 -6.56 2.21 1.57
N ILE A 88 -5.43 1.50 1.53
CA ILE A 88 -4.08 2.08 1.54
C ILE A 88 -3.70 2.43 0.10
N THR A 89 -3.29 3.68 -0.14
CA THR A 89 -2.95 4.17 -1.49
C THR A 89 -1.50 4.64 -1.63
N ASP A 90 -0.74 4.62 -0.55
CA ASP A 90 0.65 5.09 -0.46
C ASP A 90 1.28 4.43 0.78
N PHE A 91 2.51 3.93 0.70
CA PHE A 91 3.17 3.25 1.83
C PHE A 91 4.32 4.06 2.45
N GLY A 92 3.94 5.07 3.22
CA GLY A 92 4.88 5.91 3.97
C GLY A 92 5.11 5.46 5.43
N PRO A 93 5.88 6.26 6.18
CA PRO A 93 6.11 6.03 7.62
C PRO A 93 4.82 5.95 8.44
N GLU A 94 3.77 6.68 8.03
CA GLU A 94 2.49 6.71 8.72
C GLU A 94 1.72 5.38 8.57
N GLN A 95 1.69 4.82 7.35
CA GLN A 95 1.06 3.53 7.05
C GLN A 95 1.80 2.37 7.68
N ARG A 96 3.14 2.39 7.60
CA ARG A 96 3.98 1.42 8.29
C ARG A 96 3.71 1.42 9.79
N ARG A 97 3.71 2.60 10.43
CA ARG A 97 3.43 2.72 11.87
C ARG A 97 2.01 2.26 12.23
N PHE A 98 1.03 2.51 11.37
CA PHE A 98 -0.34 2.02 11.55
C PHE A 98 -0.37 0.48 11.62
N ILE A 99 0.28 -0.20 10.68
CA ILE A 99 0.34 -1.67 10.66
C ILE A 99 1.15 -2.20 11.83
N GLU A 100 2.33 -1.65 12.09
CA GLU A 100 3.21 -2.07 13.20
C GLU A 100 2.48 -2.00 14.55
N ARG A 101 1.71 -0.93 14.82
CA ARG A 101 0.89 -0.83 16.04
C ARG A 101 -0.15 -1.93 16.17
N LEU A 102 -0.77 -2.33 15.06
CA LEU A 102 -1.75 -3.42 15.05
C LEU A 102 -1.07 -4.78 15.24
N VAL A 103 0.10 -5.00 14.63
CA VAL A 103 0.91 -6.21 14.84
C VAL A 103 1.34 -6.32 16.30
N GLU A 104 1.87 -5.25 16.89
CA GLU A 104 2.25 -5.22 18.31
C GLU A 104 1.07 -5.56 19.22
N PHE A 105 -0.11 -5.02 18.93
CA PHE A 105 -1.34 -5.33 19.66
C PHE A 105 -1.75 -6.80 19.53
N ILE A 106 -1.60 -7.39 18.34
CA ILE A 106 -1.93 -8.80 18.12
C ILE A 106 -0.93 -9.72 18.85
N GLN A 107 0.36 -9.39 18.85
CA GLN A 107 1.40 -10.20 19.49
C GLN A 107 1.47 -10.02 21.02
N SER A 108 0.92 -8.93 21.55
CA SER A 108 0.90 -8.66 22.99
C SER A 108 -0.28 -9.31 23.73
N GLU A 109 -1.20 -9.95 23.01
CA GLU A 109 -2.28 -10.80 23.55
C GLU A 109 -1.92 -12.28 23.53
#